data_AF-A0A7K0DLB1-F1
#
_entry.id   AF-A0A7K0DLB1-F1
#
_cell.length_a   1.000
_cell.length_b   1.000
_cell.length_c   1.000
_cell.angle_alpha   90.00
_cell.angle_beta   90.00
_cell.angle_gamma   90.00
#
_symmetry.space_group_name_H-M   'P 1'
#
loop_
_entity.id
_entity.type
_entity.pdbx_description
1 polymer ?
#
loop_
_entity_poly.entity_id
_entity_poly.type
_entity_poly.pdbx_seq_one_letter_code
_entity_poly.pdbx_strand_id
1 'polypeptide(L)'
;MHRFAGWWDGFELWVAGLPFIPQFAVVLVGMIPVSFAIAYLLDRGLRIALRLLGRDRPAAAQTPVTRATPSAGRSAVARTVGARRRRQPARGGDGPGAGTPRHPGGPRPRRRRAAEEAV
;
A
#
# COMPACT_ATOMS: atom_id res chain seq x y z
N MET A 1 14.75 49.91 -6.87
CA MET A 1 15.58 48.75 -7.24
C MET A 1 16.29 48.12 -6.03
N HIS A 2 17.19 48.81 -5.32
CA HIS A 2 18.11 48.14 -4.36
C HIS A 2 17.50 47.63 -3.03
N ARG A 3 16.29 48.06 -2.62
CA ARG A 3 15.69 47.63 -1.34
C ARG A 3 15.45 46.12 -1.24
N PHE A 4 15.09 45.46 -2.35
CA PHE A 4 14.93 44.00 -2.38
C PHE A 4 16.29 43.29 -2.32
N ALA A 5 17.30 43.82 -3.01
CA ALA A 5 18.66 43.28 -2.98
C ALA A 5 19.28 43.35 -1.57
N GLY A 6 19.17 44.48 -0.87
CA GLY A 6 19.71 44.61 0.49
C GLY A 6 19.00 43.77 1.56
N TRP A 7 17.71 43.47 1.37
CA TRP A 7 17.01 42.52 2.25
C TRP A 7 17.42 41.06 1.97
N TRP A 8 17.63 40.72 0.68
CA TRP A 8 18.11 39.40 0.26
C TRP A 8 19.56 39.15 0.70
N ASP A 9 20.45 40.14 0.56
CA ASP A 9 21.84 40.09 1.04
C ASP A 9 21.92 39.80 2.55
N GLY A 10 21.09 40.47 3.36
CA GLY A 10 20.95 40.17 4.79
C GLY A 10 20.41 38.75 5.08
N PHE A 11 19.60 38.18 4.19
CA PHE A 11 19.15 36.78 4.29
C PHE A 11 20.26 35.80 3.89
N GLU A 12 21.03 36.08 2.84
CA GLU A 12 22.20 35.28 2.46
C GLU A 12 23.25 35.25 3.58
N LEU A 13 23.56 36.40 4.18
CA LEU A 13 24.45 36.51 5.35
C LEU A 13 23.94 35.71 6.56
N TRP A 14 22.63 35.74 6.83
CA TRP A 14 22.04 34.93 7.90
C TRP A 14 22.15 33.43 7.59
N VAL A 15 21.70 32.98 6.42
CA VAL A 15 21.73 31.56 6.00
C VAL A 15 23.16 31.01 5.91
N ALA A 16 24.14 31.82 5.48
CA ALA A 16 25.55 31.44 5.45
C ALA A 16 26.19 31.37 6.85
N GLY A 17 25.64 32.09 7.84
CA GLY A 17 26.04 32.01 9.25
C GLY A 17 25.44 30.82 10.01
N LEU A 18 24.51 30.07 9.42
CA LEU A 18 23.89 28.89 10.05
C LEU A 18 24.75 27.63 9.86
N PRO A 19 24.86 26.75 10.88
CA PRO A 19 25.42 25.41 10.67
C PRO A 19 24.50 24.54 9.80
N PHE A 20 25.04 23.46 9.26
CA PHE A 20 24.40 22.62 8.22
C PHE A 20 22.96 22.17 8.52
N ILE A 21 22.67 21.72 9.76
CA ILE A 21 21.35 21.20 10.13
C ILE A 21 20.25 22.27 10.02
N PRO A 22 20.32 23.43 10.72
CA PRO A 22 19.31 24.46 10.56
C PRO A 22 19.33 25.10 9.16
N GLN A 23 20.48 25.18 8.48
CA GLN A 23 20.54 25.64 7.08
C GLN A 23 19.68 24.76 6.17
N PHE A 24 19.84 23.43 6.26
CA PHE A 24 19.03 22.47 5.51
C PHE A 24 17.55 22.51 5.92
N ALA A 25 17.25 22.71 7.20
CA ALA A 25 15.88 22.87 7.68
C ALA A 25 15.19 24.11 7.09
N VAL A 26 15.88 25.26 7.01
CA VAL A 26 15.37 26.48 6.36
C VAL A 26 15.09 26.23 4.89
N VAL A 27 16.01 25.58 4.16
CA VAL A 27 15.81 25.23 2.74
C VAL A 27 14.61 24.29 2.57
N LEU A 28 14.46 23.28 3.42
CA LEU A 28 13.34 22.33 3.36
C LEU A 28 12.00 23.03 3.64
N VAL A 29 11.94 23.86 4.69
CA VAL A 29 10.76 24.63 5.11
C VAL A 29 10.39 25.72 4.10
N GLY A 30 11.36 26.28 3.37
CA GLY A 30 11.09 27.22 2.28
C GLY A 30 10.66 26.51 0.99
N MET A 31 11.37 25.45 0.59
CA MET A 31 11.23 24.85 -0.73
C MET A 31 10.04 23.90 -0.85
N ILE A 32 9.59 23.25 0.23
CA ILE A 32 8.36 22.44 0.21
C ILE A 32 7.12 23.32 -0.07
N PRO A 33 6.84 24.42 0.67
CA PRO A 33 5.72 25.31 0.39
C PRO A 33 5.83 26.02 -0.97
N VAL A 34 7.04 26.45 -1.37
CA VAL A 34 7.25 27.06 -2.70
C VAL A 34 6.93 26.06 -3.81
N SER A 35 7.40 24.81 -3.69
CA SER A 35 7.09 23.76 -4.66
C SER A 35 5.59 23.46 -4.71
N PHE A 36 4.93 23.39 -3.56
CA PHE A 36 3.48 23.18 -3.48
C PHE A 36 2.69 24.35 -4.08
N ALA A 37 3.10 25.59 -3.82
CA ALA A 37 2.50 26.79 -4.38
C ALA A 37 2.65 26.82 -5.91
N ILE A 38 3.83 26.51 -6.44
CA ILE A 38 4.10 26.42 -7.89
C ILE A 38 3.25 25.30 -8.52
N ALA A 39 3.20 24.11 -7.93
CA ALA A 39 2.37 23.01 -8.41
C ALA A 39 0.87 23.38 -8.43
N TYR A 40 0.36 23.95 -7.34
CA TYR A 40 -1.02 24.43 -7.25
C TYR A 40 -1.34 25.51 -8.31
N LEU A 41 -0.39 26.43 -8.56
CA LEU A 41 -0.53 27.50 -9.53
C LEU A 41 -0.49 26.97 -10.98
N LEU A 42 0.36 25.99 -11.27
CA LEU A 42 0.39 25.25 -12.53
C LEU A 42 -0.93 24.51 -12.77
N ASP A 43 -1.40 23.74 -11.78
CA ASP A 43 -2.68 23.03 -11.83
C ASP A 43 -3.85 23.98 -12.06
N ARG A 44 -3.88 25.11 -11.36
CA ARG A 44 -4.95 26.12 -11.50
C ARG A 44 -4.84 26.85 -12.83
N GLY A 45 -3.64 27.24 -13.25
CA GLY A 45 -3.35 27.88 -14.52
C GLY A 45 -3.72 27.01 -15.72
N LEU A 46 -3.37 25.72 -15.70
CA LEU A 46 -3.72 24.76 -16.74
C LEU A 46 -5.24 24.58 -16.85
N ARG A 47 -5.95 24.44 -15.72
CA ARG A 47 -7.43 24.39 -15.71
C ARG A 47 -8.06 25.67 -16.27
N ILE A 48 -7.49 26.85 -15.98
CA ILE A 48 -7.96 28.13 -16.52
C ILE A 48 -7.68 28.20 -18.03
N ALA A 49 -6.47 27.89 -18.47
CA ALA A 49 -6.07 27.91 -19.88
C ALA A 49 -6.92 26.95 -20.75
N LEU A 50 -7.22 25.74 -20.25
CA LEU A 50 -8.07 24.78 -20.97
C LEU A 50 -9.53 25.27 -21.09
N ARG A 51 -10.07 25.94 -20.05
CA ARG A 51 -11.38 26.60 -20.09
C ARG A 51 -11.41 27.72 -21.13
N LEU A 52 -10.43 28.63 -21.09
CA LEU A 52 -10.33 29.73 -22.05
C LEU A 52 -10.16 29.23 -23.49
N LEU A 53 -9.48 28.10 -23.71
CA LEU A 53 -9.33 27.48 -25.03
C LEU A 53 -10.60 26.76 -25.52
N GLY A 54 -11.74 26.87 -24.81
CA GLY A 54 -12.99 26.22 -25.17
C GLY A 54 -12.94 24.69 -25.07
N ARG A 55 -11.95 24.13 -24.37
CA ARG A 55 -11.83 22.69 -24.11
C ARG A 55 -12.72 22.21 -22.95
N ASP A 56 -13.72 22.99 -22.58
CA ASP A 56 -14.84 22.61 -21.72
C ASP A 56 -15.88 21.72 -22.42
N ARG A 57 -15.44 20.81 -23.30
CA ARG A 57 -16.19 19.58 -23.49
C ARG A 57 -15.97 18.78 -22.22
N PRO A 58 -16.96 18.63 -21.32
CA PRO A 58 -16.78 17.78 -20.15
C PRO A 58 -16.34 16.41 -20.66
N ALA A 59 -15.29 15.83 -20.05
CA ALA A 59 -14.75 14.54 -20.46
C ALA A 59 -15.91 13.54 -20.53
N ALA A 60 -16.35 13.24 -21.76
CA ALA A 60 -17.73 12.89 -22.03
C ALA A 60 -18.03 11.56 -21.39
N ALA A 61 -18.82 11.60 -20.31
CA ALA A 61 -19.13 10.47 -19.45
C ALA A 61 -17.91 9.54 -19.23
N GLN A 62 -17.15 9.79 -18.17
CA GLN A 62 -16.63 8.67 -17.39
C GLN A 62 -17.83 7.91 -16.78
N THR A 63 -18.62 7.27 -17.64
CA THR A 63 -19.62 6.29 -17.28
C THR A 63 -18.88 5.32 -16.38
N PRO A 64 -19.29 5.15 -15.11
CA PRO A 64 -18.70 4.13 -14.28
C PRO A 64 -18.89 2.81 -15.02
N VAL A 65 -17.81 2.27 -15.57
CA VAL A 65 -17.80 0.89 -16.05
C VAL A 65 -17.88 0.07 -14.78
N THR A 66 -19.11 -0.12 -14.31
CA THR A 66 -19.49 -1.15 -13.38
C THR A 66 -18.98 -2.43 -14.00
N ARG A 67 -17.80 -2.86 -13.56
CA ARG A 67 -17.30 -4.20 -13.86
C ARG A 67 -18.30 -5.13 -13.20
N ALA A 68 -19.26 -5.60 -13.98
CA ALA A 68 -20.14 -6.68 -13.57
C ALA A 68 -19.22 -7.84 -13.18
N THR A 69 -19.07 -8.07 -11.89
CA THR A 69 -18.21 -9.14 -11.37
C THR A 69 -18.85 -10.46 -11.79
N PRO A 70 -18.23 -11.28 -12.65
CA PRO A 70 -18.78 -12.57 -13.05
C PRO A 70 -18.50 -13.60 -11.95
N SER A 71 -19.15 -13.40 -10.80
CA SER A 71 -19.21 -14.34 -9.69
C SER A 71 -20.55 -15.08 -9.69
N ALA A 72 -20.58 -16.28 -9.10
CA ALA A 72 -21.72 -17.20 -9.00
C ALA A 72 -22.18 -17.97 -10.27
N GLY A 73 -21.49 -17.88 -11.42
CA GLY A 73 -21.82 -18.71 -12.60
C GLY A 73 -21.26 -20.15 -12.62
N ARG A 74 -20.18 -20.44 -11.86
CA ARG A 74 -19.35 -21.65 -12.06
C ARG A 74 -19.58 -22.83 -11.10
N SER A 75 -20.56 -22.76 -10.20
CA SER A 75 -20.85 -23.84 -9.23
C SER A 75 -22.07 -24.71 -9.57
N ALA A 76 -22.66 -24.58 -10.76
CA ALA A 76 -23.81 -25.37 -11.19
C ALA A 76 -23.45 -26.69 -11.90
N VAL A 77 -22.27 -26.78 -12.54
CA VAL A 77 -21.91 -27.87 -13.47
C VAL A 77 -21.29 -29.11 -12.79
N ALA A 78 -21.09 -29.08 -11.46
CA ALA A 78 -20.52 -30.21 -10.70
C ALA A 78 -21.57 -31.08 -9.95
N ARG A 79 -22.87 -30.80 -10.08
CA ARG A 79 -23.92 -31.42 -9.22
C ARG A 79 -24.72 -32.56 -9.84
N THR A 80 -24.52 -32.87 -11.13
CA THR A 80 -25.27 -33.89 -11.88
C THR A 80 -24.59 -35.26 -11.95
N VAL A 81 -23.33 -35.39 -11.53
CA VAL A 81 -22.58 -36.67 -11.52
C VAL A 81 -22.40 -37.15 -10.07
N GLY A 82 -23.38 -37.89 -9.54
CA GLY A 82 -23.25 -38.50 -8.21
C GLY A 82 -24.52 -39.16 -7.63
N ALA A 83 -25.72 -38.75 -8.05
CA ALA A 83 -26.99 -39.19 -7.45
C ALA A 83 -27.45 -40.62 -7.83
N ARG A 84 -26.54 -41.55 -8.15
CA ARG A 84 -26.87 -42.94 -8.56
C ARG A 84 -26.08 -44.04 -7.84
N ARG A 85 -25.79 -43.87 -6.54
CA ARG A 85 -25.22 -44.96 -5.73
C ARG A 85 -25.71 -45.07 -4.28
N ARG A 86 -26.97 -44.71 -4.00
CA ARG A 86 -27.61 -44.98 -2.70
C ARG A 86 -28.02 -46.46 -2.57
N ARG A 87 -27.04 -47.37 -2.48
CA ARG A 87 -27.26 -48.73 -1.99
C ARG A 87 -27.24 -48.75 -0.46
N GLN A 88 -28.41 -49.01 0.12
CA GLN A 88 -28.62 -49.60 1.45
C GLN A 88 -28.69 -51.15 1.23
N PRO A 89 -28.63 -52.06 2.23
CA PRO A 89 -28.49 -51.93 3.69
C PRO A 89 -27.03 -52.34 4.12
N ALA A 90 -26.67 -52.80 5.34
CA ALA A 90 -27.41 -53.27 6.52
C ALA A 90 -26.59 -53.19 7.84
N ARG A 91 -27.25 -53.56 8.95
CA ARG A 91 -26.74 -54.11 10.23
C ARG A 91 -25.40 -53.60 10.80
N GLY A 92 -25.49 -52.92 11.94
CA GLY A 92 -24.43 -52.97 12.94
C GLY A 92 -24.31 -54.38 13.55
N GLY A 93 -23.11 -54.70 14.02
CA GLY A 93 -22.76 -55.92 14.74
C GLY A 93 -21.50 -55.64 15.56
N ASP A 94 -21.43 -56.24 16.75
CA ASP A 94 -20.46 -55.97 17.81
C ASP A 94 -19.04 -56.45 17.50
N GLY A 95 -18.05 -55.99 18.29
CA GLY A 95 -16.74 -56.67 18.38
C GLY A 95 -15.55 -55.74 18.64
N PRO A 96 -14.94 -55.75 19.84
CA PRO A 96 -13.74 -54.97 20.14
C PRO A 96 -12.44 -55.75 19.91
N GLY A 97 -11.31 -55.06 19.70
CA GLY A 97 -10.00 -55.63 20.03
C GLY A 97 -8.78 -55.13 19.26
N ALA A 98 -7.64 -55.24 19.95
CA ALA A 98 -6.24 -55.26 19.48
C ALA A 98 -5.62 -53.97 18.88
N GLY A 99 -4.40 -53.62 19.37
CA GLY A 99 -3.43 -52.89 18.53
C GLY A 99 -2.59 -51.73 19.12
N THR A 100 -2.12 -51.79 20.36
CA THR A 100 -0.87 -51.06 20.75
C THR A 100 0.36 -51.63 20.01
N PRO A 101 1.57 -51.03 20.06
CA PRO A 101 1.97 -49.64 20.36
C PRO A 101 3.00 -49.06 19.33
N ARG A 102 3.45 -47.80 19.48
CA ARG A 102 4.90 -47.44 19.56
C ARG A 102 5.17 -45.95 19.83
N HIS A 103 6.32 -45.73 20.46
CA HIS A 103 6.95 -44.51 21.01
C HIS A 103 8.38 -44.45 20.39
N PRO A 104 9.39 -43.67 20.84
CA PRO A 104 9.50 -42.27 21.29
C PRO A 104 10.40 -41.40 20.37
N GLY A 105 10.54 -40.11 20.69
CA GLY A 105 11.69 -39.26 20.28
C GLY A 105 11.27 -37.80 19.98
N GLY A 106 11.94 -36.75 20.44
CA GLY A 106 13.10 -36.58 21.33
C GLY A 106 13.28 -35.07 21.65
N PRO A 107 14.04 -34.64 22.68
CA PRO A 107 13.73 -33.36 23.34
C PRO A 107 14.72 -32.18 23.12
N ARG A 108 14.15 -31.00 22.79
CA ARG A 108 14.48 -29.66 23.38
C ARG A 108 15.95 -29.14 23.20
N PRO A 109 16.41 -28.05 23.88
CA PRO A 109 15.95 -26.64 23.78
C PRO A 109 17.08 -25.55 23.70
N ARG A 110 16.69 -24.28 23.44
CA ARG A 110 17.34 -23.01 23.95
C ARG A 110 18.83 -22.74 23.52
N ARG A 111 19.45 -21.55 23.64
CA ARG A 111 19.05 -20.20 24.15
C ARG A 111 19.93 -19.08 23.51
N ARG A 112 19.31 -17.92 23.29
CA ARG A 112 19.81 -16.52 23.38
C ARG A 112 21.33 -16.18 23.53
N ARG A 113 21.69 -15.15 22.75
CA ARG A 113 22.39 -13.86 23.06
C ARG A 113 23.93 -13.81 23.23
N ALA A 114 24.46 -12.82 22.50
CA ALA A 114 25.46 -11.81 22.90
C ALA A 114 26.90 -12.25 23.19
N ALA A 115 27.77 -11.96 22.21
CA ALA A 115 29.14 -11.43 22.40
C ALA A 115 29.68 -10.97 21.02
N GLU A 116 29.43 -9.71 20.65
CA GLU A 116 30.25 -9.00 19.66
C GLU A 116 31.24 -8.12 20.45
N GLU A 117 32.39 -8.69 20.81
CA GLU A 117 33.57 -7.97 21.31
C GLU A 117 34.84 -8.72 20.84
N ALA A 118 35.87 -7.96 20.46
CA ALA A 118 37.12 -8.38 19.81
C ALA A 118 36.94 -8.99 18.39
N VAL A 119 37.61 -8.53 17.34
CA VAL A 119 39.02 -8.08 17.21
C VAL A 119 39.14 -6.90 16.24
#